data_AF-A0A1V6GP07-F1
#
_entry.id   AF-A0A1V6GP07-F1
#
_cell.length_a   1.000
_cell.length_b   1.000
_cell.length_c   1.000
_cell.angle_alpha   90.00
_cell.angle_beta   90.00
_cell.angle_gamma   90.00
#
_symmetry.space_group_name_H-M   'P 1'
#
loop_
_entity.id
_entity.type
_entity.pdbx_description
1 polymer ?
#
loop_
_entity_poly.entity_id
_entity_poly.type
_entity_poly.pdbx_seq_one_letter_code
_entity_poly.pdbx_strand_id
1 'polypeptide(L)'
;MAMQGLAGENARLRAMLDFRTEHGDYRLLPASLLAQDISVLYRTVILDRGKRSGFTVNMPVVNPLGLVGRVISVSPHTSQVLLITDTASAVPAVIEETQVKGIVKGTGTNVLSLEYVRTTEMVEVGNMVVTSGLEGHFPEGLRIGQISEVKREPHKIFVRITISPSVEMSKIEGVFGVGFSVEDAD
;
A
#
# COMPACT_ATOMS: atom_id res chain seq x y z
N MET A 1 21.35 -22.69 -7.92
CA MET A 1 21.21 -21.28 -7.49
C MET A 1 20.90 -20.35 -8.67
N ALA A 2 21.70 -20.29 -9.75
CA ALA A 2 21.43 -19.40 -10.90
C ALA A 2 20.05 -19.62 -11.60
N MET A 3 19.62 -20.88 -11.79
CA MET A 3 18.30 -21.17 -12.38
C MET A 3 17.11 -20.80 -11.47
N GLN A 4 17.28 -20.85 -10.15
CA GLN A 4 16.24 -20.43 -9.19
C GLN A 4 16.08 -18.90 -9.17
N GLY A 5 17.19 -18.16 -9.22
CA GLY A 5 17.15 -16.70 -9.32
C GLY A 5 16.49 -16.21 -10.61
N LEU A 6 16.80 -16.85 -11.74
CA LEU A 6 16.20 -16.51 -13.03
C LEU A 6 14.71 -16.82 -13.09
N ALA A 7 14.27 -17.95 -12.50
CA ALA A 7 12.86 -18.32 -12.44
C ALA A 7 12.05 -17.36 -11.55
N GLY A 8 12.59 -16.96 -10.40
CA GLY A 8 11.96 -15.98 -9.51
C GLY A 8 11.84 -14.60 -10.16
N GLU A 9 12.90 -14.15 -10.83
CA GLU A 9 12.90 -12.88 -11.55
C GLU A 9 11.90 -12.88 -12.71
N ASN A 10 11.83 -13.96 -13.48
CA ASN A 10 10.86 -14.09 -14.57
C ASN A 10 9.41 -14.07 -14.04
N ALA A 11 9.14 -14.75 -12.92
CA ALA A 11 7.82 -14.75 -12.28
C ALA A 11 7.43 -13.34 -11.79
N ARG A 12 8.37 -12.62 -11.17
CA ARG A 12 8.15 -11.24 -10.72
C ARG A 12 7.86 -10.30 -11.90
N LEU A 13 8.67 -10.35 -12.95
CA LEU A 13 8.47 -9.52 -14.15
C LEU A 13 7.13 -9.83 -14.83
N ARG A 14 6.71 -11.10 -14.89
CA ARG A 14 5.37 -11.48 -15.38
C ARG A 14 4.27 -10.87 -14.53
N ALA A 15 4.33 -11.02 -13.20
CA ALA A 15 3.33 -10.44 -12.31
C ALA A 15 3.24 -8.91 -12.46
N MET A 16 4.38 -8.23 -12.68
CA MET A 16 4.39 -6.79 -12.95
C MET A 16 3.73 -6.43 -14.30
N LEU A 17 3.92 -7.25 -15.34
CA LEU A 17 3.26 -7.06 -16.64
C LEU A 17 1.75 -7.34 -16.57
N ASP A 18 1.36 -8.41 -15.88
CA ASP A 18 -0.04 -8.80 -15.70
C ASP A 18 -0.79 -7.72 -14.92
N PHE A 19 -0.23 -7.26 -13.79
CA PHE A 19 -0.80 -6.16 -13.00
C PHE A 19 -1.01 -4.89 -13.84
N ARG A 20 -0.03 -4.54 -14.68
CA ARG A 20 -0.13 -3.38 -15.57
C ARG A 20 -1.24 -3.53 -16.60
N THR A 21 -1.48 -4.75 -17.07
CA THR A 21 -2.50 -5.04 -18.07
C THR A 21 -3.90 -5.02 -17.46
N GLU A 22 -4.05 -5.57 -16.25
CA GLU A 22 -5.31 -5.61 -15.50
C GLU A 22 -5.76 -4.22 -15.01
N HIS A 23 -4.81 -3.33 -14.71
CA HIS A 23 -5.08 -1.99 -14.21
C HIS A 23 -4.80 -0.93 -15.27
N GLY A 24 -5.24 -1.17 -16.51
CA GLY A 24 -4.99 -0.30 -17.67
C GLY A 24 -5.52 1.14 -17.51
N ASP A 25 -6.50 1.35 -16.61
CA ASP A 25 -7.04 2.67 -16.27
C ASP A 25 -6.06 3.51 -15.44
N TYR A 26 -5.06 2.88 -14.80
CA TYR A 26 -4.04 3.57 -14.02
C TYR A 26 -2.79 3.89 -14.84
N ARG A 27 -2.27 5.12 -14.68
CA ARG A 27 -0.95 5.47 -15.21
C ARG A 27 0.15 4.90 -14.31
N LEU A 28 0.57 3.67 -14.58
CA LEU A 28 1.60 2.98 -13.81
C LEU A 28 3.02 3.34 -14.27
N LEU A 29 3.82 3.88 -13.34
CA LEU A 29 5.21 4.28 -13.55
C LEU A 29 6.16 3.28 -12.88
N PRO A 30 6.89 2.43 -13.63
CA PRO A 30 7.76 1.42 -13.03
C PRO A 30 8.97 2.05 -12.33
N ALA A 31 9.29 1.54 -11.14
CA ALA A 31 10.46 1.89 -10.36
C ALA A 31 11.03 0.67 -9.63
N SER A 32 12.31 0.77 -9.30
CA SER A 32 13.04 -0.22 -8.51
C SER A 32 13.49 0.38 -7.18
N LEU A 33 13.54 -0.47 -6.17
CA LEU A 33 14.08 -0.13 -4.86
C LEU A 33 15.60 0.10 -4.94
N LEU A 34 16.08 1.22 -4.41
CA LEU A 34 17.51 1.48 -4.22
C LEU A 34 17.97 1.19 -2.80
N ALA A 35 17.15 1.57 -1.82
CA ALA A 35 17.46 1.43 -0.41
C ALA A 35 16.18 1.32 0.41
N GLN A 36 16.31 0.74 1.60
CA GLN A 36 15.22 0.59 2.55
C GLN A 36 15.72 0.84 3.96
N ASP A 37 14.94 1.61 4.72
CA ASP A 37 15.10 1.81 6.15
C ASP A 37 13.85 1.28 6.85
N ILE A 38 14.00 0.22 7.66
CA ILE A 38 12.92 -0.34 8.49
C ILE A 38 13.30 -0.21 9.97
N SER A 39 13.81 0.95 10.36
CA SER A 39 14.03 1.27 11.76
C SER A 39 12.71 1.39 12.52
N VAL A 40 12.78 1.38 13.86
CA VAL A 40 11.62 1.58 14.74
C VAL A 40 11.03 2.98 14.57
N LEU A 41 11.86 3.97 14.19
CA LEU A 41 11.46 5.38 14.11
C LEU A 41 10.94 5.77 12.72
N TYR A 42 11.49 5.17 11.67
CA TYR A 42 11.11 5.45 10.29
C TYR A 42 11.14 4.18 9.44
N ARG A 43 10.04 3.93 8.72
CA ARG A 43 9.88 2.82 7.78
C ARG A 43 9.68 3.41 6.39
N THR A 44 10.78 3.62 5.68
CA THR A 44 10.80 4.26 4.36
C THR A 44 11.61 3.47 3.34
N VAL A 45 11.34 3.74 2.07
CA VAL A 45 12.14 3.21 0.97
C VAL A 45 12.50 4.30 -0.03
N ILE A 46 13.64 4.13 -0.71
CA ILE A 46 14.12 5.03 -1.76
C ILE A 46 13.97 4.31 -3.09
N LEU A 47 13.35 4.98 -4.06
CA LEU A 47 13.16 4.48 -5.42
C LEU A 47 14.14 5.15 -6.40
N ASP A 48 14.48 4.43 -7.49
CA ASP A 48 15.34 4.88 -8.58
C ASP A 48 14.64 5.83 -9.59
N ARG A 49 13.45 6.33 -9.21
CA ARG A 49 12.64 7.26 -9.99
C ARG A 49 12.29 8.48 -9.17
N GLY A 50 12.37 9.64 -9.80
CA GLY A 50 12.04 10.93 -9.20
C GLY A 50 11.21 11.80 -10.15
N LYS A 51 11.31 13.12 -9.99
CA LYS A 51 10.48 14.10 -10.73
C LYS A 51 10.61 13.95 -12.25
N ARG A 52 11.82 13.66 -12.76
CA ARG A 52 12.05 13.48 -14.21
C ARG A 52 11.36 12.25 -14.78
N SER A 53 11.00 11.29 -13.93
CA SER A 53 10.28 10.07 -14.29
C SER A 53 8.76 10.18 -14.05
N GLY A 54 8.27 11.36 -13.66
CA GLY A 54 6.86 11.61 -13.40
C GLY A 54 6.38 11.35 -11.98
N PHE A 55 7.28 10.99 -11.04
CA PHE A 55 6.90 10.80 -9.64
C PHE A 55 6.59 12.14 -8.97
N THR A 56 5.54 12.17 -8.15
CA THR A 56 5.06 13.35 -7.42
C THR A 56 4.86 13.02 -5.94
N VAL A 57 4.89 14.04 -5.09
CA VAL A 57 4.53 13.89 -3.68
C VAL A 57 3.07 13.43 -3.60
N ASN A 58 2.78 12.57 -2.63
CA ASN A 58 1.50 11.89 -2.42
C ASN A 58 1.14 10.80 -3.42
N MET A 59 1.99 10.50 -4.41
CA MET A 59 1.79 9.38 -5.32
C MET A 59 1.77 8.04 -4.57
N PRO A 60 0.74 7.18 -4.75
CA PRO A 60 0.74 5.81 -4.26
C PRO A 60 1.82 4.99 -4.90
N VAL A 61 2.40 4.10 -4.10
CA VAL A 61 3.35 3.10 -4.57
C VAL A 61 2.79 1.73 -4.29
N VAL A 62 2.71 0.91 -5.33
CA VAL A 62 2.12 -0.43 -5.30
C VAL A 62 3.08 -1.44 -5.91
N ASN A 63 2.86 -2.71 -5.60
CA ASN A 63 3.38 -3.82 -6.38
C ASN A 63 2.22 -4.79 -6.72
N PRO A 64 2.45 -5.88 -7.47
CA PRO A 64 1.37 -6.81 -7.82
C PRO A 64 0.66 -7.47 -6.63
N LEU A 65 1.26 -7.47 -5.44
CA LEU A 65 0.65 -8.02 -4.24
C LEU A 65 -0.22 -6.99 -3.50
N GLY A 66 0.06 -5.70 -3.63
CA GLY A 66 -0.74 -4.64 -3.02
C GLY A 66 0.02 -3.33 -2.79
N LEU A 67 -0.56 -2.50 -1.92
CA LEU A 67 -0.05 -1.19 -1.56
C LEU A 67 1.23 -1.31 -0.74
N VAL A 68 2.26 -0.59 -1.16
CA VAL A 68 3.55 -0.50 -0.48
C VAL A 68 3.59 0.73 0.42
N GLY A 69 3.10 1.87 -0.10
CA GLY A 69 3.21 3.13 0.60
C GLY A 69 2.82 4.34 -0.25
N ARG A 70 3.32 5.51 0.16
CA ARG A 70 3.10 6.78 -0.54
C ARG A 70 4.37 7.61 -0.59
N VAL A 71 4.60 8.28 -1.70
CA VAL A 71 5.75 9.19 -1.88
C VAL A 71 5.60 10.39 -0.95
N ILE A 72 6.61 10.64 -0.11
CA ILE A 72 6.68 11.78 0.82
C ILE A 72 7.68 12.85 0.40
N SER A 73 8.68 12.49 -0.41
CA SER A 73 9.63 13.46 -0.96
C SER A 73 10.11 13.01 -2.34
N VAL A 74 10.39 13.98 -3.21
CA VAL A 74 10.82 13.73 -4.59
C VAL A 74 12.02 14.61 -4.92
N SER A 75 13.11 13.96 -5.34
CA SER A 75 14.30 14.58 -5.94
C SER A 75 14.25 14.43 -7.47
N PRO A 76 15.17 15.04 -8.23
CA PRO A 76 15.16 14.93 -9.70
C PRO A 76 15.19 13.49 -10.22
N HIS A 77 15.94 12.60 -9.55
CA HIS A 77 16.20 11.23 -10.00
C HIS A 77 15.71 10.14 -9.02
N THR A 78 15.41 10.49 -7.78
CA THR A 78 14.97 9.54 -6.75
C THR A 78 13.73 10.06 -6.04
N SER A 79 13.03 9.19 -5.34
CA SER A 79 11.91 9.54 -4.48
C SER A 79 11.94 8.70 -3.22
N GLN A 80 11.41 9.26 -2.14
CA GLN A 80 11.28 8.58 -0.85
C GLN A 80 9.82 8.25 -0.61
N VAL A 81 9.57 7.02 -0.19
CA VAL A 81 8.24 6.46 0.05
C VAL A 81 8.13 6.14 1.53
N LEU A 82 7.06 6.62 2.16
CA LEU A 82 6.63 6.20 3.49
C LEU A 82 5.85 4.89 3.36
N LEU A 83 6.31 3.83 4.01
CA LEU A 83 5.66 2.53 3.96
C LEU A 83 4.32 2.55 4.71
N ILE A 84 3.36 1.72 4.30
CA ILE A 84 2.08 1.59 5.03
C ILE A 84 2.23 1.06 6.46
N THR A 85 3.38 0.44 6.77
CA THR A 85 3.71 -0.06 8.12
C THR A 85 4.26 1.00 9.06
N ASP A 86 4.62 2.19 8.55
CA ASP A 86 5.10 3.31 9.37
C ASP A 86 3.99 3.90 10.24
N THR A 87 4.30 4.31 11.48
CA THR A 87 3.31 4.87 12.41
C THR A 87 2.73 6.21 11.96
N ALA A 88 3.45 6.96 11.11
CA ALA A 88 2.94 8.17 10.48
C ALA A 88 2.06 7.88 9.25
N SER A 89 1.97 6.62 8.81
CA SER A 89 1.16 6.24 7.66
C SER A 89 -0.32 6.12 8.01
N ALA A 90 -1.16 6.66 7.13
CA ALA A 90 -2.60 6.61 7.22
C ALA A 90 -3.18 6.48 5.82
N VAL A 91 -4.02 5.46 5.62
CA VAL A 91 -4.62 5.14 4.33
C VAL A 91 -6.12 4.98 4.51
N PRO A 92 -6.95 5.84 3.89
CA PRO A 92 -8.39 5.63 3.83
C PRO A 92 -8.71 4.29 3.18
N ALA A 93 -9.49 3.47 3.86
CA ALA A 93 -9.70 2.08 3.47
C ALA A 93 -11.15 1.65 3.64
N VAL A 94 -11.49 0.56 2.95
CA VAL A 94 -12.77 -0.09 3.00
C VAL A 94 -12.58 -1.60 3.09
N ILE A 95 -13.43 -2.27 3.86
CA ILE A 95 -13.54 -3.73 3.86
C ILE A 95 -14.32 -4.11 2.60
N GLU A 96 -13.70 -4.87 1.70
CA GLU A 96 -14.21 -5.11 0.34
C GLU A 96 -15.60 -5.78 0.36
N GLU A 97 -15.81 -6.77 1.23
CA GLU A 97 -17.03 -7.56 1.29
C GLU A 97 -18.22 -6.79 1.91
N THR A 98 -17.95 -5.96 2.90
CA THR A 98 -19.01 -5.28 3.68
C THR A 98 -19.14 -3.79 3.39
N GLN A 99 -18.21 -3.23 2.62
CA GLN A 99 -18.11 -1.81 2.30
C GLN A 99 -17.97 -0.89 3.53
N VAL A 100 -17.57 -1.46 4.67
CA VAL A 100 -17.33 -0.74 5.91
C VAL A 100 -16.05 0.09 5.78
N LYS A 101 -16.17 1.39 6.02
CA LYS A 101 -15.05 2.35 5.91
C LYS A 101 -14.25 2.44 7.20
N GLY A 102 -12.96 2.69 7.07
CA GLY A 102 -12.05 2.97 8.17
C GLY A 102 -10.76 3.62 7.70
N ILE A 103 -9.79 3.74 8.62
CA ILE A 103 -8.45 4.23 8.30
C ILE A 103 -7.46 3.14 8.68
N VAL A 104 -6.68 2.67 7.71
CA VAL A 104 -5.55 1.81 7.97
C VAL A 104 -4.39 2.66 8.47
N LYS A 105 -3.86 2.29 9.64
CA LYS A 105 -2.69 2.91 10.27
C LYS A 105 -1.55 1.91 10.36
N GLY A 106 -0.34 2.37 10.08
CA GLY A 106 0.85 1.57 10.36
C GLY A 106 1.11 1.51 11.86
N THR A 107 1.65 0.39 12.33
CA THR A 107 1.91 0.17 13.76
C THR A 107 3.39 0.32 14.13
N GLY A 108 4.26 0.62 13.15
CA GLY A 108 5.71 0.54 13.32
C GLY A 108 6.22 -0.91 13.32
N THR A 109 5.35 -1.89 13.09
CA THR A 109 5.67 -3.32 13.01
C THR A 109 5.21 -3.91 11.66
N ASN A 110 5.19 -5.23 11.52
CA ASN A 110 4.75 -5.89 10.28
C ASN A 110 3.22 -6.11 10.18
N VAL A 111 2.45 -5.55 11.10
CA VAL A 111 0.98 -5.54 11.05
C VAL A 111 0.44 -4.12 10.95
N LEU A 112 -0.81 -3.99 10.52
CA LEU A 112 -1.52 -2.71 10.44
C LEU A 112 -2.72 -2.74 11.37
N SER A 113 -3.20 -1.57 11.80
CA SER A 113 -4.49 -1.43 12.47
C SER A 113 -5.52 -0.84 11.52
N LEU A 114 -6.75 -1.35 11.55
CA LEU A 114 -7.91 -0.67 10.95
C LEU A 114 -8.69 0.04 12.05
N GLU A 115 -8.73 1.36 11.95
CA GLU A 115 -9.32 2.23 12.95
C GLU A 115 -10.65 2.82 12.48
N TYR A 116 -11.42 3.35 13.43
CA TYR A 116 -12.72 4.02 13.23
C TYR A 116 -13.87 3.14 12.75
N VAL A 117 -13.75 1.81 12.89
CA VAL A 117 -14.83 0.87 12.60
C VAL A 117 -15.69 0.65 13.84
N ARG A 118 -17.00 0.94 13.76
CA ARG A 118 -17.92 0.80 14.90
C ARG A 118 -18.17 -0.66 15.26
N THR A 119 -18.46 -0.93 16.54
CA THR A 119 -18.78 -2.28 17.04
C THR A 119 -20.02 -2.90 16.42
N THR A 120 -20.92 -2.07 15.86
CA THR A 120 -22.13 -2.50 15.16
C THR A 120 -21.89 -2.98 13.74
N GLU A 121 -20.71 -2.71 13.16
CA GLU A 121 -20.39 -3.08 11.79
C GLU A 121 -20.03 -4.57 11.66
N MET A 122 -20.34 -5.14 10.50
CA MET A 122 -19.95 -6.50 10.15
C MET A 122 -18.48 -6.52 9.74
N VAL A 123 -17.67 -7.21 10.55
CA VAL A 123 -16.22 -7.36 10.38
C VAL A 123 -15.82 -8.76 10.82
N GLU A 124 -15.15 -9.48 9.93
CA GLU A 124 -14.73 -10.85 10.14
C GLU A 124 -13.24 -11.03 9.81
N VAL A 125 -12.61 -11.99 10.51
CA VAL A 125 -11.25 -12.43 10.16
C VAL A 125 -11.30 -13.06 8.78
N GLY A 126 -10.34 -12.70 7.93
CA GLY A 126 -10.29 -13.14 6.54
C GLY A 126 -10.85 -12.14 5.54
N ASN A 127 -11.58 -11.09 5.97
CA ASN A 127 -12.03 -10.06 5.02
C ASN A 127 -10.87 -9.29 4.41
N MET A 128 -11.02 -8.92 3.14
CA MET A 128 -10.04 -8.13 2.39
C MET A 128 -10.20 -6.65 2.69
N VAL A 129 -9.09 -5.94 2.82
CA VAL A 129 -9.06 -4.50 3.02
C VAL A 129 -8.37 -3.85 1.83
N VAL A 130 -9.04 -2.88 1.23
CA VAL A 130 -8.59 -2.15 0.04
C VAL A 130 -8.66 -0.64 0.27
N THR A 131 -7.96 0.14 -0.54
CA THR A 131 -8.07 1.61 -0.50
C THR A 131 -9.47 2.06 -0.91
N SER A 132 -9.99 3.09 -0.25
CA SER A 132 -11.38 3.52 -0.45
C SER A 132 -11.58 4.60 -1.52
N GLY A 133 -10.51 5.09 -2.15
CA GLY A 133 -10.60 6.21 -3.10
C GLY A 133 -10.84 7.59 -2.46
N LEU A 134 -11.07 7.65 -1.15
CA LEU A 134 -11.35 8.88 -0.41
C LEU A 134 -10.07 9.75 -0.28
N GLU A 135 -10.25 11.08 -0.35
CA GLU A 135 -9.18 12.09 -0.23
C GLU A 135 -8.18 12.18 -1.40
N GLY A 136 -8.44 11.49 -2.53
CA GLY A 136 -7.79 11.76 -3.82
C GLY A 136 -6.31 11.38 -3.93
N HIS A 137 -5.70 10.84 -2.88
CA HIS A 137 -4.30 10.41 -2.90
C HIS A 137 -4.12 8.94 -3.21
N PHE A 138 -5.12 8.09 -2.97
CA PHE A 138 -5.10 6.67 -3.33
C PHE A 138 -6.31 6.40 -4.22
N PRO A 139 -6.15 5.73 -5.37
CA PRO A 139 -7.30 5.29 -6.14
C PRO A 139 -8.05 4.21 -5.35
N GLU A 140 -9.30 3.96 -5.72
CA GLU A 140 -10.11 2.92 -5.09
C GLU A 140 -9.61 1.51 -5.45
N GLY A 141 -9.72 0.57 -4.52
CA GLY A 141 -9.53 -0.86 -4.79
C GLY A 141 -8.08 -1.36 -4.77
N LEU A 142 -7.09 -0.56 -4.37
CA LEU A 142 -5.74 -1.08 -4.16
C LEU A 142 -5.70 -1.97 -2.93
N ARG A 143 -5.27 -3.22 -3.10
CA ARG A 143 -5.16 -4.19 -2.01
C ARG A 143 -4.22 -3.70 -0.92
N ILE A 144 -4.65 -3.73 0.34
CA ILE A 144 -3.82 -3.39 1.50
C ILE A 144 -3.40 -4.66 2.24
N GLY A 145 -4.37 -5.52 2.57
CA GLY A 145 -4.15 -6.68 3.43
C GLY A 145 -5.43 -7.40 3.80
N GLN A 146 -5.28 -8.43 4.63
CA GLN A 146 -6.39 -9.23 5.13
C GLN A 146 -6.53 -9.07 6.65
N ILE A 147 -7.76 -9.00 7.14
CA ILE A 147 -8.02 -8.95 8.58
C ILE A 147 -7.55 -10.25 9.23
N SER A 148 -6.61 -10.14 10.16
CA SER A 148 -6.04 -11.28 10.89
C SER A 148 -6.57 -11.39 12.31
N GLU A 149 -7.10 -10.31 12.88
CA GLU A 149 -7.69 -10.33 14.22
C GLU A 149 -8.80 -9.28 14.36
N VAL A 150 -9.87 -9.65 15.07
CA VAL A 150 -10.98 -8.75 15.41
C VAL A 150 -11.26 -8.86 16.92
N LYS A 151 -11.01 -7.78 17.66
CA LYS A 151 -11.23 -7.69 19.10
C LYS A 151 -12.31 -6.66 19.40
N ARG A 152 -13.43 -7.14 19.96
CA ARG A 152 -14.53 -6.31 20.45
C ARG A 152 -14.42 -6.20 21.98
N GLU A 153 -14.10 -5.01 22.47
CA GLU A 153 -13.96 -4.76 23.90
C GLU A 153 -15.27 -4.17 24.47
N PRO A 154 -15.74 -4.64 25.64
CA PRO A 154 -16.89 -4.04 26.31
C PRO A 154 -16.68 -2.55 26.54
N HIS A 155 -17.71 -1.73 26.32
CA HIS A 155 -17.70 -0.27 26.51
C HIS A 155 -16.84 0.54 25.51
N LYS A 156 -16.26 -0.09 24.48
CA LYS A 156 -15.63 0.61 23.35
C LYS A 156 -16.62 0.77 22.20
N ILE A 157 -16.61 1.96 21.57
CA ILE A 157 -17.45 2.26 20.39
C ILE A 157 -16.83 1.68 19.12
N PHE A 158 -15.50 1.61 19.07
CA PHE A 158 -14.73 1.10 17.93
C PHE A 158 -14.16 -0.29 18.21
N VAL A 159 -14.11 -1.10 17.15
CA VAL A 159 -13.48 -2.42 17.15
C VAL A 159 -11.97 -2.27 16.98
N ARG A 160 -11.20 -3.10 17.67
CA ARG A 160 -9.76 -3.21 17.43
C ARG A 160 -9.53 -4.28 16.37
N ILE A 161 -9.05 -3.87 15.20
CA ILE A 161 -8.89 -4.74 14.04
C ILE A 161 -7.41 -4.74 13.63
N THR A 162 -6.82 -5.93 13.53
CA THR A 162 -5.45 -6.11 13.04
C THR A 162 -5.50 -6.64 11.62
N ILE A 163 -4.66 -6.07 10.74
CA ILE A 163 -4.51 -6.49 9.35
C ILE A 163 -3.10 -7.03 9.14
N SER A 164 -3.01 -8.17 8.45
CA SER A 164 -1.78 -8.66 7.85
C SER A 164 -1.63 -8.03 6.45
N PRO A 165 -0.60 -7.20 6.18
CA PRO A 165 -0.39 -6.61 4.87
C PRO A 165 -0.25 -7.68 3.78
N SER A 166 -0.75 -7.39 2.57
CA SER A 166 -0.53 -8.27 1.41
C SER A 166 0.91 -8.21 0.90
N VAL A 167 1.62 -7.13 1.17
CA VAL A 167 3.02 -6.93 0.79
C VAL A 167 3.94 -7.21 1.97
N GLU A 168 4.89 -8.12 1.79
CA GLU A 168 5.99 -8.31 2.74
C GLU A 168 7.04 -7.22 2.53
N MET A 169 7.04 -6.21 3.40
CA MET A 169 7.85 -4.99 3.22
C MET A 169 9.36 -5.27 3.11
N SER A 170 9.87 -6.32 3.75
CA SER A 170 11.29 -6.72 3.69
C SER A 170 11.72 -7.35 2.37
N LYS A 171 10.79 -7.64 1.46
CA LYS A 171 11.05 -8.30 0.16
C LYS A 171 10.58 -7.47 -1.02
N ILE A 172 10.47 -6.16 -0.83
CA ILE A 172 10.14 -5.25 -1.93
C ILE A 172 11.36 -5.14 -2.84
N GLU A 173 11.13 -5.20 -4.14
CA GLU A 173 12.18 -4.96 -5.14
C GLU A 173 11.66 -4.08 -6.28
N GLY A 174 10.67 -4.57 -7.03
CA GLY A 174 10.01 -3.83 -8.12
C GLY A 174 8.65 -3.26 -7.69
N VAL A 175 8.38 -2.01 -8.04
CA VAL A 175 7.14 -1.30 -7.72
C VAL A 175 6.64 -0.46 -8.89
N PHE A 176 5.42 0.03 -8.76
CA PHE A 176 4.83 1.05 -9.61
C PHE A 176 4.41 2.26 -8.79
N GLY A 177 4.73 3.46 -9.27
CA GLY A 177 4.02 4.67 -8.88
C GLY A 177 2.69 4.76 -9.62
N VAL A 178 1.59 5.03 -8.92
CA VAL A 178 0.26 5.18 -9.52
C VAL A 178 0.02 6.66 -9.80
N GLY A 179 0.15 7.05 -11.07
CA GLY A 179 -0.09 8.42 -11.50
C GLY A 179 -1.57 8.74 -11.61
N PHE A 180 -1.97 9.88 -11.04
CA PHE A 180 -3.25 10.52 -11.35
C PHE A 180 -3.05 11.48 -12.52
N SER A 181 -3.96 11.49 -13.49
CA SER A 181 -4.12 12.61 -14.40
C SER A 181 -4.49 13.84 -13.56
N VAL A 182 -3.70 14.90 -13.65
CA VAL A 182 -3.99 16.20 -13.00
C VAL A 182 -5.06 16.97 -13.81
N GLU A 183 -5.75 16.33 -14.74
CA GLU A 183 -6.80 16.96 -15.57
C GLU A 183 -8.19 16.98 -14.90
N ASP A 184 -8.38 16.29 -13.76
CA ASP A 184 -9.68 16.21 -13.07
C ASP A 184 -9.76 17.05 -11.77
N ALA A 185 -8.84 18.00 -11.59
CA ALA A 185 -8.92 18.98 -10.51
C ALA A 185 -9.33 20.34 -11.08
N ASP A 186 -10.61 20.47 -11.43
CA ASP A 186 -11.29 21.76 -11.64
C ASP A 186 -11.37 22.58 -10.33
#